data_AF-A0A428SV12-F1
#
_entry.id   AF-A0A428SV12-F1
#
_cell.length_a   1.000
_cell.length_b   1.000
_cell.length_c   1.000
_cell.angle_alpha   90.00
_cell.angle_beta   90.00
_cell.angle_gamma   90.00
#
_symmetry.space_group_name_H-M   'P 1'
#
loop_
_entity.id
_entity.type
_entity.pdbx_description
1 polymer ?
#
loop_
_entity_poly.entity_id
_entity_poly.type
_entity_poly.pdbx_seq_one_letter_code
_entity_poly.pdbx_strand_id
1 'polypeptide(L)'
;MTLPLQRLPLHIIAEILGQLDTIQELGPPVLSHRIFHDALHDNLHAITRRILTRQVPDGILSYSLILLKTTQIDVMDRNVVNLLISRLENIDPSPSLVHLSLAEYAFISQNQVAIKWMMQDMADELIPGINEFGLVHPETLSDNETFRMYRAFMRYQIMCNLFCHGPRRERREVTEQISNFCRASSQWVNDQLLAVYNYLERRVSFAFDHVGAHNVEWAGVPIEWDESFEQCNRIQRLLCRGLPFLCSVARSKTYTAKELEEEAYRMLTAFAYTMWDNADLSAEQLGEICTNIAGCKDYFKRYGRNWNGKDLRLAEKRKKDIYNAGGRGYWPKGGLDDFSGITHLRDRRREQLIQKWKKATENGEDEDPLDWSSRVWYGTV
;
A
#
# COMPACT_ATOMS: atom_id res chain seq x y z
N MET A 1 -25.15 42.63 -14.08
CA MET A 1 -25.86 41.67 -13.20
C MET A 1 -24.86 41.16 -12.17
N THR A 2 -25.10 41.39 -10.88
CA THR A 2 -24.31 40.76 -9.80
C THR A 2 -24.69 39.29 -9.68
N LEU A 3 -23.71 38.40 -9.67
CA LEU A 3 -23.94 36.95 -9.52
C LEU A 3 -24.61 36.66 -8.16
N PRO A 4 -25.52 35.67 -8.05
CA PRO A 4 -26.26 35.37 -6.81
C PRO A 4 -25.37 35.17 -5.59
N LEU A 5 -24.22 34.51 -5.78
CA LEU A 5 -23.21 34.25 -4.74
C LEU A 5 -22.60 35.54 -4.16
N GLN A 6 -22.51 36.62 -4.94
CA GLN A 6 -21.94 37.90 -4.48
C GLN A 6 -22.87 38.68 -3.53
N ARG A 7 -24.13 38.24 -3.39
CA ARG A 7 -25.12 38.85 -2.49
C ARG A 7 -25.22 38.13 -1.15
N LEU A 8 -24.54 36.99 -1.00
CA LEU A 8 -24.57 36.21 0.23
C LEU A 8 -23.60 36.81 1.27
N PRO A 9 -23.96 36.81 2.55
CA PRO A 9 -23.03 37.13 3.62
C PRO A 9 -21.82 36.18 3.62
N LEU A 10 -20.65 36.67 4.03
CA LEU A 10 -19.40 35.87 4.05
C LEU A 10 -19.52 34.59 4.89
N HIS A 11 -20.29 34.61 5.99
CA HIS A 11 -20.51 33.42 6.79
C HIS A 11 -21.28 32.33 6.03
N ILE A 12 -22.25 32.67 5.17
CA ILE A 12 -22.95 31.71 4.32
C ILE A 12 -22.01 31.14 3.24
N ILE A 13 -21.11 31.97 2.72
CA ILE A 13 -20.10 31.52 1.75
C ILE A 13 -19.09 30.58 2.43
N ALA A 14 -18.70 30.87 3.67
CA ALA A 14 -17.88 29.98 4.49
C ALA A 14 -18.59 28.64 4.75
N GLU A 15 -19.89 28.67 5.05
CA GLU A 15 -20.71 27.46 5.19
C GLU A 15 -20.71 26.61 3.92
N ILE A 16 -20.80 27.23 2.73
CA ILE A 16 -20.70 26.55 1.43
C ILE A 16 -19.31 25.95 1.21
N LEU A 17 -18.25 26.73 1.46
CA LEU A 17 -16.87 26.24 1.34
C LEU A 17 -16.59 25.07 2.30
N GLY A 18 -17.21 25.08 3.49
CA GLY A 18 -17.13 24.00 4.46
C GLY A 18 -17.87 22.71 4.08
N GLN A 19 -18.59 22.68 2.94
CA GLN A 19 -19.22 21.47 2.40
C GLN A 19 -18.31 20.69 1.44
N LEU A 20 -17.14 21.23 1.07
CA LEU A 20 -16.19 20.54 0.21
C LEU A 20 -15.71 19.24 0.86
N ASP A 21 -15.34 18.28 0.01
CA ASP A 21 -14.95 16.95 0.48
C ASP A 21 -13.56 16.98 1.09
N THR A 22 -12.67 17.86 0.61
CA THR A 22 -11.28 17.94 1.07
C THR A 22 -10.77 19.37 1.24
N ILE A 23 -9.76 19.55 2.10
CA ILE A 23 -9.10 20.85 2.30
C ILE A 23 -8.38 21.28 1.01
N GLN A 24 -7.86 20.32 0.24
CA GLN A 24 -7.18 20.57 -1.03
C GLN A 24 -8.11 21.21 -2.08
N GLU A 25 -9.43 20.95 -2.00
CA GLU A 25 -10.43 21.53 -2.90
C GLU A 25 -10.75 23.00 -2.61
N LEU A 26 -10.25 23.58 -1.51
CA LEU A 26 -10.43 25.01 -1.24
C LEU A 26 -9.65 25.90 -2.20
N GLY A 27 -8.59 25.40 -2.82
CA GLY A 27 -7.73 26.17 -3.71
C GLY A 27 -8.46 26.77 -4.92
N PRO A 28 -9.07 25.95 -5.80
CA PRO A 28 -9.74 26.46 -7.00
C PRO A 28 -10.85 27.49 -6.73
N PRO A 29 -11.77 27.30 -5.76
CA PRO A 29 -12.77 28.33 -5.41
C PRO A 29 -12.15 29.63 -4.92
N VAL A 30 -11.14 29.57 -4.04
CA VAL A 30 -10.49 30.77 -3.46
C VAL A 30 -9.78 31.60 -4.53
N LEU A 31 -9.14 30.93 -5.49
CA LEU A 31 -8.46 31.60 -6.61
C LEU A 31 -9.43 32.15 -7.66
N SER A 32 -10.68 31.69 -7.68
CA SER A 32 -11.67 32.10 -8.69
C SER A 32 -12.25 33.49 -8.46
N HIS A 33 -12.43 33.91 -7.19
CA HIS A 33 -13.06 35.19 -6.87
C HIS A 33 -12.74 35.65 -5.44
N ARG A 34 -12.54 36.96 -5.27
CA ARG A 34 -12.20 37.61 -3.99
C ARG A 34 -13.16 37.27 -2.85
N ILE A 35 -14.45 37.11 -3.14
CA ILE A 35 -15.45 36.79 -2.11
C ILE A 35 -15.19 35.45 -1.40
N PHE A 36 -14.67 34.45 -2.12
CA PHE A 36 -14.31 33.16 -1.54
C PHE A 36 -13.01 33.26 -0.75
N HIS A 37 -12.06 34.07 -1.24
CA HIS A 37 -10.85 34.40 -0.49
C HIS A 37 -11.18 35.09 0.84
N ASP A 38 -12.02 36.13 0.83
CA ASP A 38 -12.37 36.90 2.02
C ASP A 38 -13.17 36.02 3.01
N ALA A 39 -14.10 35.19 2.50
CA ALA A 39 -14.84 34.23 3.33
C ALA A 39 -13.91 33.18 3.98
N LEU A 40 -12.94 32.65 3.22
CA LEU A 40 -11.95 31.70 3.76
C LEU A 40 -11.04 32.36 4.79
N HIS A 41 -10.54 33.55 4.50
CA HIS A 41 -9.63 34.27 5.38
C HIS A 41 -10.26 34.51 6.77
N ASP A 42 -11.51 34.96 6.79
CA ASP A 42 -12.20 35.31 8.06
C ASP A 42 -12.70 34.07 8.82
N ASN A 43 -12.87 32.93 8.15
CA ASN A 43 -13.48 31.72 8.72
C ASN A 43 -12.62 30.46 8.57
N LEU A 44 -11.31 30.61 8.36
CA LEU A 44 -10.40 29.53 7.97
C LEU A 44 -10.54 28.30 8.87
N HIS A 45 -10.45 28.48 10.18
CA HIS A 45 -10.54 27.41 11.17
C HIS A 45 -11.94 26.77 11.26
N ALA A 46 -13.00 27.56 11.04
CA ALA A 46 -14.36 27.03 11.05
C ALA A 46 -14.60 26.15 9.81
N ILE A 47 -14.16 26.61 8.63
CA ILE A 47 -14.26 25.88 7.36
C ILE A 47 -13.46 24.58 7.43
N THR A 48 -12.17 24.64 7.80
CA THR A 48 -11.31 23.46 7.86
C THR A 48 -11.77 22.45 8.90
N ARG A 49 -12.24 22.91 10.07
CA ARG A 49 -12.84 22.02 11.08
C ARG A 49 -14.06 21.31 10.52
N ARG A 50 -14.95 22.03 9.83
CA ARG A 50 -16.17 21.45 9.27
C ARG A 50 -15.87 20.39 8.22
N ILE A 51 -14.93 20.68 7.31
CA ILE A 51 -14.45 19.71 6.32
C ILE A 51 -13.92 18.46 7.03
N LEU A 52 -13.03 18.62 8.02
CA LEU A 52 -12.50 17.47 8.76
C LEU A 52 -13.58 16.66 9.49
N THR A 53 -14.53 17.31 10.17
CA THR A 53 -15.60 16.59 10.87
C THR A 53 -16.50 15.79 9.93
N ARG A 54 -16.57 16.16 8.65
CA ARG A 54 -17.30 15.40 7.62
C ARG A 54 -16.45 14.29 7.01
N GLN A 55 -15.14 14.51 6.90
CA GLN A 55 -14.21 13.52 6.36
C GLN A 55 -13.95 12.35 7.30
N VAL A 56 -13.85 12.64 8.60
CA VAL A 56 -13.41 11.67 9.60
C VAL A 56 -14.63 10.99 10.22
N PRO A 57 -14.77 9.65 10.11
CA PRO A 57 -15.85 8.94 10.77
C PRO A 57 -15.81 9.09 12.29
N ASP A 58 -16.97 8.96 12.93
CA ASP A 58 -17.09 9.00 14.38
C ASP A 58 -16.18 7.94 15.04
N GLY A 59 -15.51 8.33 16.12
CA GLY A 59 -14.53 7.48 16.82
C GLY A 59 -13.15 7.37 16.16
N ILE A 60 -12.96 7.80 14.90
CA ILE A 60 -11.65 7.79 14.20
C ILE A 60 -10.84 9.07 14.45
N LEU A 61 -11.50 10.14 14.90
CA LEU A 61 -10.84 11.43 15.12
C LEU A 61 -9.71 11.35 16.13
N SER A 62 -9.88 10.57 17.20
CA SER A 62 -8.85 10.39 18.22
C SER A 62 -7.63 9.66 17.68
N TYR A 63 -7.82 8.66 16.82
CA TYR A 63 -6.70 8.02 16.10
C TYR A 63 -5.97 9.01 15.19
N SER A 64 -6.71 9.90 14.52
CA SER A 64 -6.12 10.94 13.67
C SER A 64 -5.25 11.92 14.47
N LEU A 65 -5.69 12.28 15.68
CA LEU A 65 -4.92 13.14 16.59
C LEU A 65 -3.72 12.43 17.20
N ILE A 66 -3.84 11.15 17.56
CA ILE A 66 -2.70 10.34 18.02
C ILE A 66 -1.67 10.22 16.89
N LEU A 67 -2.14 9.93 15.67
CA LEU A 67 -1.30 9.92 14.48
C LEU A 67 -0.59 11.26 14.28
N LEU A 68 -1.30 12.38 14.41
CA LEU A 68 -0.68 13.70 14.35
C LEU A 68 0.37 13.87 15.45
N LYS A 69 0.10 13.45 16.68
CA LYS A 69 1.06 13.55 17.78
C LYS A 69 2.34 12.76 17.53
N THR A 70 2.28 11.66 16.79
CA THR A 70 3.50 10.91 16.43
C THR A 70 4.50 11.71 15.60
N THR A 71 4.06 12.76 14.90
CA THR A 71 4.96 13.65 14.13
C THR A 71 5.56 14.78 14.98
N GLN A 72 5.08 14.95 16.21
CA GLN A 72 5.42 16.07 17.10
C GLN A 72 6.26 15.65 18.30
N ILE A 73 6.41 14.35 18.54
CA ILE A 73 7.15 13.81 19.68
C ILE A 73 8.57 13.43 19.31
N ASP A 74 9.45 13.38 20.30
CA ASP A 74 10.73 12.70 20.17
C ASP A 74 10.52 11.18 20.32
N VAL A 75 10.69 10.45 19.21
CA VAL A 75 10.57 8.99 19.17
C VAL A 75 11.68 8.26 19.95
N MET A 76 12.72 8.98 20.37
CA MET A 76 13.77 8.44 21.25
C MET A 76 13.38 8.49 22.73
N ASP A 77 12.40 9.32 23.11
CA ASP A 77 11.88 9.36 24.48
C ASP A 77 10.88 8.21 24.69
N ARG A 78 11.35 7.14 25.33
CA ARG A 78 10.56 5.95 25.62
C ARG A 78 9.31 6.25 26.47
N ASN A 79 9.37 7.22 27.37
CA ASN A 79 8.24 7.56 28.22
C ASN A 79 7.14 8.23 27.40
N VAL A 80 7.52 9.13 26.50
CA VAL A 80 6.57 9.81 25.59
C VAL A 80 5.95 8.80 24.62
N VAL A 81 6.75 7.89 24.06
CA VAL A 81 6.24 6.82 23.19
C VAL A 81 5.26 5.90 23.94
N ASN A 82 5.63 5.43 25.14
CA ASN A 82 4.76 4.57 25.94
C ASN A 82 3.45 5.28 26.35
N LEU A 83 3.51 6.56 26.70
CA LEU A 83 2.31 7.36 27.00
C LEU A 83 1.40 7.51 25.77
N LEU A 84 1.98 7.63 24.58
CA LEU A 84 1.21 7.68 23.35
C LEU A 84 0.58 6.31 23.02
N ILE A 85 1.30 5.22 23.27
CA ILE A 85 0.79 3.85 23.12
C ILE A 85 -0.39 3.61 24.09
N SER A 86 -0.29 4.00 25.35
CA SER A 86 -1.39 3.83 26.32
C SER A 86 -2.65 4.64 25.99
N ARG A 87 -2.53 5.70 25.18
CA ARG A 87 -3.69 6.45 24.66
C ARG A 87 -4.44 5.71 23.55
N LEU A 88 -3.80 4.73 22.89
CA LEU A 88 -4.47 3.86 21.93
C LEU A 88 -5.42 2.88 22.64
N GLU A 89 -5.18 2.58 23.92
CA GLU A 89 -6.07 1.77 24.76
C GLU A 89 -7.26 2.60 25.28
N ASN A 90 -7.01 3.86 25.64
CA ASN A 90 -7.96 4.72 26.32
C ASN A 90 -8.32 5.92 25.44
N ILE A 91 -9.08 5.63 24.39
CA ILE A 91 -9.43 6.63 23.39
C ILE A 91 -10.46 7.59 23.96
N ASP A 92 -10.15 8.88 23.84
CA ASP A 92 -11.10 9.95 24.10
C ASP A 92 -12.27 9.83 23.10
N PRO A 93 -13.53 9.64 23.55
CA PRO A 93 -14.67 9.54 22.66
C PRO A 93 -15.08 10.88 22.03
N SER A 94 -14.56 12.02 22.52
CA SER A 94 -14.97 13.34 22.04
C SER A 94 -13.79 14.32 21.99
N PRO A 95 -12.80 14.05 21.11
CA PRO A 95 -11.60 14.88 21.03
C PRO A 95 -11.90 16.27 20.45
N SER A 96 -11.18 17.27 20.95
CA SER A 96 -11.31 18.65 20.50
C SER A 96 -10.40 18.98 19.31
N LEU A 97 -10.96 19.70 18.33
CA LEU A 97 -10.22 20.27 17.18
C LEU A 97 -9.92 21.77 17.34
N VAL A 98 -10.15 22.35 18.52
CA VAL A 98 -10.18 23.81 18.70
C VAL A 98 -8.81 24.49 18.51
N HIS A 99 -7.71 23.73 18.54
CA HIS A 99 -6.35 24.28 18.60
C HIS A 99 -5.42 23.82 17.47
N LEU A 100 -5.95 23.25 16.39
CA LEU A 100 -5.11 22.81 15.27
C LEU A 100 -4.71 23.99 14.37
N SER A 101 -3.44 24.02 13.98
CA SER A 101 -2.90 24.82 12.91
C SER A 101 -3.33 24.30 11.54
N LEU A 102 -3.22 25.12 10.50
CA LEU A 102 -3.60 24.72 9.13
C LEU A 102 -2.78 23.53 8.61
N ALA A 103 -1.50 23.45 8.98
CA ALA A 103 -0.64 22.32 8.63
C ALA A 103 -1.14 21.01 9.27
N GLU A 104 -1.61 21.08 10.51
CA GLU A 104 -2.18 19.92 11.21
C GLU A 104 -3.52 19.49 10.59
N TYR A 105 -4.38 20.46 10.22
CA TYR A 105 -5.59 20.18 9.46
C TYR A 105 -5.29 19.47 8.13
N ALA A 106 -4.33 19.99 7.36
CA ALA A 106 -3.92 19.42 6.08
C ALA A 106 -3.32 18.01 6.25
N PHE A 107 -2.50 17.80 7.27
CA PHE A 107 -1.92 16.49 7.59
C PHE A 107 -3.01 15.45 7.87
N ILE A 108 -4.00 15.78 8.72
CA ILE A 108 -5.11 14.87 9.02
C ILE A 108 -5.89 14.58 7.73
N SER A 109 -6.28 15.62 6.98
CA SER A 109 -7.07 15.47 5.76
C SER A 109 -6.36 14.60 4.72
N GLN A 110 -5.05 14.77 4.51
CA GLN A 110 -4.28 13.97 3.56
C GLN A 110 -4.24 12.49 3.95
N ASN A 111 -4.04 12.18 5.24
CA ASN A 111 -4.05 10.81 5.71
C ASN A 111 -5.44 10.18 5.57
N GLN A 112 -6.51 10.92 5.85
CA GLN A 112 -7.89 10.46 5.67
C GLN A 112 -8.19 10.10 4.21
N VAL A 113 -7.80 10.96 3.27
CA VAL A 113 -7.98 10.69 1.83
C VAL A 113 -7.21 9.43 1.41
N ALA A 114 -5.97 9.26 1.87
CA ALA A 114 -5.16 8.08 1.55
C ALA A 114 -5.78 6.80 2.14
N ILE A 115 -6.17 6.82 3.41
CA ILE A 115 -6.78 5.66 4.08
C ILE A 115 -8.10 5.30 3.44
N LYS A 116 -8.99 6.27 3.18
CA LYS A 116 -10.28 6.04 2.52
C LYS A 116 -10.11 5.34 1.18
N TRP A 117 -9.15 5.82 0.38
CA TRP A 117 -8.86 5.23 -0.92
C TRP A 117 -8.34 3.79 -0.79
N MET A 118 -7.37 3.55 0.09
CA MET A 118 -6.77 2.21 0.28
C MET A 118 -7.76 1.22 0.88
N MET A 119 -8.62 1.68 1.79
CA MET A 119 -9.71 0.90 2.34
C MET A 119 -10.69 0.47 1.25
N GLN A 120 -11.10 1.39 0.38
CA GLN A 120 -12.00 1.07 -0.73
C GLN A 120 -11.32 0.12 -1.72
N ASP A 121 -10.08 0.38 -2.12
CA ASP A 121 -9.30 -0.49 -3.02
C ASP A 121 -9.12 -1.89 -2.44
N MET A 122 -8.92 -1.99 -1.12
CA MET A 122 -8.89 -3.27 -0.42
C MET A 122 -10.26 -3.94 -0.42
N ALA A 123 -11.35 -3.22 -0.13
CA ALA A 123 -12.70 -3.78 -0.09
C ALA A 123 -13.21 -4.23 -1.46
N ASP A 124 -12.96 -3.45 -2.51
CA ASP A 124 -13.32 -3.76 -3.90
C ASP A 124 -12.66 -5.05 -4.39
N GLU A 125 -11.49 -5.36 -3.85
CA GLU A 125 -10.82 -6.62 -4.14
C GLU A 125 -11.30 -7.77 -3.24
N LEU A 126 -11.58 -7.48 -1.97
CA LEU A 126 -11.88 -8.52 -1.00
C LEU A 126 -13.33 -9.05 -1.10
N ILE A 127 -14.30 -8.16 -1.28
CA ILE A 127 -15.73 -8.52 -1.23
C ILE A 127 -16.11 -9.53 -2.33
N PRO A 128 -15.71 -9.34 -3.61
CA PRO A 128 -16.05 -10.28 -4.68
C PRO A 128 -15.48 -11.68 -4.41
N GLY A 129 -14.23 -11.76 -3.97
CA GLY A 129 -13.59 -13.05 -3.73
C GLY A 129 -14.18 -13.81 -2.55
N ILE A 130 -14.65 -13.12 -1.52
CA ILE A 130 -15.30 -13.75 -0.37
C ILE A 130 -16.68 -14.31 -0.75
N ASN A 131 -17.43 -13.59 -1.58
CA ASN A 131 -18.69 -14.07 -2.15
C ASN A 131 -18.48 -15.31 -3.04
N GLU A 132 -17.39 -15.36 -3.80
CA GLU A 132 -17.05 -16.52 -4.64
C GLU A 132 -16.72 -17.78 -3.82
N PHE A 133 -16.20 -17.62 -2.60
CA PHE A 133 -16.00 -18.71 -1.64
C PHE A 133 -17.22 -19.12 -0.84
N GLY A 134 -18.40 -18.57 -1.14
CA GLY A 134 -19.65 -18.91 -0.48
C GLY A 134 -19.87 -18.26 0.87
N LEU A 135 -19.02 -17.29 1.25
CA LEU A 135 -19.29 -16.40 2.38
C LEU A 135 -20.11 -15.21 1.86
N VAL A 136 -21.39 -15.13 2.24
CA VAL A 136 -22.27 -14.04 1.80
C VAL A 136 -21.87 -12.75 2.52
N HIS A 137 -21.30 -11.80 1.78
CA HIS A 137 -20.98 -10.47 2.27
C HIS A 137 -21.68 -9.39 1.40
N PRO A 138 -22.32 -8.38 2.01
CA PRO A 138 -22.89 -7.26 1.26
C PRO A 138 -21.87 -6.57 0.35
N GLU A 139 -22.31 -5.95 -0.75
CA GLU A 139 -21.41 -5.23 -1.68
C GLU A 139 -20.73 -4.00 -1.04
N THR A 140 -21.22 -3.54 0.11
CA THR A 140 -20.76 -2.33 0.79
C THR A 140 -20.39 -2.63 2.24
N LEU A 141 -19.33 -1.98 2.71
CA LEU A 141 -18.89 -2.07 4.11
C LEU A 141 -19.94 -1.47 5.06
N SER A 142 -20.17 -2.14 6.19
CA SER A 142 -20.88 -1.58 7.33
C SER A 142 -20.04 -0.51 8.06
N ASP A 143 -20.68 0.28 8.92
CA ASP A 143 -20.01 1.30 9.74
C ASP A 143 -18.93 0.69 10.65
N ASN A 144 -19.19 -0.51 11.20
CA ASN A 144 -18.24 -1.21 12.05
C ASN A 144 -17.01 -1.70 11.27
N GLU A 145 -17.20 -2.20 10.06
CA GLU A 145 -16.09 -2.65 9.19
C GLU A 145 -15.26 -1.47 8.73
N THR A 146 -15.94 -0.39 8.34
CA THR A 146 -15.31 0.90 8.03
C THR A 146 -14.44 1.36 9.21
N PHE A 147 -14.99 1.39 10.43
CA PHE A 147 -14.24 1.75 11.64
C PHE A 147 -13.02 0.85 11.87
N ARG A 148 -13.18 -0.49 11.77
CA ARG A 148 -12.10 -1.46 11.97
C ARG A 148 -10.97 -1.27 10.95
N MET A 149 -11.31 -1.09 9.66
CA MET A 149 -10.35 -0.83 8.60
C MET A 149 -9.61 0.50 8.83
N TYR A 150 -10.33 1.59 9.11
CA TYR A 150 -9.72 2.88 9.43
C TYR A 150 -8.74 2.78 10.60
N ARG A 151 -9.15 2.12 11.68
CA ARG A 151 -8.31 1.90 12.85
C ARG A 151 -7.03 1.14 12.48
N ALA A 152 -7.14 0.06 11.71
CA ALA A 152 -5.99 -0.76 11.33
C ALA A 152 -4.99 0.02 10.46
N PHE A 153 -5.46 0.74 9.45
CA PHE A 153 -4.61 1.62 8.63
C PHE A 153 -3.96 2.74 9.47
N MET A 154 -4.72 3.40 10.35
CA MET A 154 -4.16 4.42 11.25
C MET A 154 -3.07 3.84 12.15
N ARG A 155 -3.30 2.67 12.75
CA ARG A 155 -2.30 1.97 13.57
C ARG A 155 -1.05 1.62 12.78
N TYR A 156 -1.19 1.19 11.52
CA TYR A 156 -0.05 0.95 10.63
C TYR A 156 0.78 2.22 10.44
N GLN A 157 0.14 3.36 10.16
CA GLN A 157 0.88 4.61 9.99
C GLN A 157 1.53 5.08 11.30
N ILE A 158 0.84 4.92 12.44
CA ILE A 158 1.39 5.22 13.77
C ILE A 158 2.64 4.37 14.03
N MET A 159 2.57 3.06 13.76
CA MET A 159 3.71 2.14 13.88
C MET A 159 4.88 2.60 13.00
N CYS A 160 4.63 3.00 11.76
CA CYS A 160 5.67 3.54 10.87
C CYS A 160 6.33 4.79 11.45
N ASN A 161 5.53 5.75 11.93
CA ASN A 161 6.06 6.99 12.50
C ASN A 161 6.90 6.74 13.76
N LEU A 162 6.47 5.81 14.62
CA LEU A 162 7.14 5.52 15.88
C LEU A 162 8.41 4.69 15.71
N PHE A 163 8.46 3.74 14.76
CA PHE A 163 9.50 2.71 14.74
C PHE A 163 10.31 2.63 13.45
N CYS A 164 9.77 3.14 12.33
CA CYS A 164 10.42 3.05 11.02
C CYS A 164 11.19 4.33 10.65
N HIS A 165 10.97 5.41 11.39
CA HIS A 165 11.59 6.72 11.16
C HIS A 165 12.43 7.17 12.36
N GLY A 166 13.36 8.09 12.10
CA GLY A 166 14.22 8.69 13.11
C GLY A 166 15.63 8.10 13.20
N PRO A 167 16.37 8.42 14.27
CA PRO A 167 17.75 7.98 14.47
C PRO A 167 17.86 6.45 14.51
N ARG A 168 19.06 5.95 14.19
CA ARG A 168 19.36 4.51 14.25
C ARG A 168 19.26 4.03 15.70
N ARG A 169 18.28 3.16 15.96
CA ARG A 169 18.05 2.49 17.25
C ARG A 169 18.61 1.08 17.24
N GLU A 170 18.89 0.54 18.43
CA GLU A 170 19.28 -0.86 18.56
C GLU A 170 18.09 -1.77 18.22
N ARG A 171 18.35 -2.86 17.49
CA ARG A 171 17.30 -3.79 17.06
C ARG A 171 16.46 -4.31 18.24
N ARG A 172 17.13 -4.64 19.36
CA ARG A 172 16.47 -5.15 20.57
C ARG A 172 15.49 -4.15 21.17
N GLU A 173 15.88 -2.88 21.23
CA GLU A 173 15.02 -1.79 21.73
C GLU A 173 13.78 -1.61 20.85
N VAL A 174 13.97 -1.57 19.53
CA VAL A 174 12.84 -1.44 18.58
C VAL A 174 11.89 -2.63 18.71
N THR A 175 12.43 -3.85 18.81
CA THR A 175 11.60 -5.06 19.00
C THR A 175 10.80 -5.01 20.30
N GLU A 176 11.39 -4.55 21.41
CA GLU A 176 10.70 -4.40 22.68
C GLU A 176 9.57 -3.36 22.61
N GLN A 177 9.81 -2.20 22.00
CA GLN A 177 8.79 -1.17 21.83
C GLN A 177 7.65 -1.58 20.90
N ILE A 178 7.95 -2.28 19.80
CA ILE A 178 6.92 -2.89 18.93
C ILE A 178 6.10 -3.91 19.73
N SER A 179 6.77 -4.72 20.56
CA SER A 179 6.07 -5.68 21.42
C SER A 179 5.12 -4.99 22.41
N ASN A 180 5.53 -3.86 23.00
CA ASN A 180 4.66 -3.06 23.86
C ASN A 180 3.49 -2.43 23.09
N PHE A 181 3.72 -1.93 21.88
CA PHE A 181 2.68 -1.44 21.00
C PHE A 181 1.62 -2.52 20.67
N CYS A 182 2.05 -3.75 20.39
CA CYS A 182 1.13 -4.87 20.14
C CYS A 182 0.40 -5.30 21.42
N ARG A 183 1.09 -5.35 22.58
CA ARG A 183 0.45 -5.69 23.87
C ARG A 183 -0.61 -4.68 24.30
N ALA A 184 -0.50 -3.44 23.84
CA ALA A 184 -1.46 -2.39 24.13
C ALA A 184 -2.81 -2.56 23.42
N SER A 185 -3.04 -3.68 22.75
CA SER A 185 -4.31 -3.96 22.07
C SER A 185 -4.61 -5.44 22.08
N SER A 186 -5.88 -5.79 21.94
CA SER A 186 -6.27 -7.20 21.88
C SER A 186 -5.68 -7.89 20.66
N GLN A 187 -5.53 -9.22 20.74
CA GLN A 187 -5.03 -10.02 19.62
C GLN A 187 -5.80 -9.73 18.32
N TRP A 188 -7.13 -9.63 18.42
CA TRP A 188 -7.99 -9.28 17.29
C TRP A 188 -7.61 -7.96 16.59
N VAL A 189 -7.27 -6.92 17.35
CA VAL A 189 -6.85 -5.62 16.79
C VAL A 189 -5.48 -5.74 16.12
N ASN A 190 -4.60 -6.59 16.65
CA ASN A 190 -3.29 -6.85 16.05
C ASN A 190 -3.42 -7.67 14.77
N ASP A 191 -4.34 -8.63 14.72
CA ASP A 191 -4.62 -9.40 13.51
C ASP A 191 -5.16 -8.49 12.40
N GLN A 192 -5.99 -7.50 12.72
CA GLN A 192 -6.45 -6.48 11.75
C GLN A 192 -5.30 -5.62 11.22
N LEU A 193 -4.35 -5.27 12.08
CA LEU A 193 -3.14 -4.56 11.66
C LEU A 193 -2.28 -5.43 10.74
N LEU A 194 -2.12 -6.72 11.06
CA LEU A 194 -1.38 -7.67 10.23
C LEU A 194 -2.06 -7.87 8.87
N ALA A 195 -3.39 -7.94 8.85
CA ALA A 195 -4.20 -7.94 7.63
C ALA A 195 -3.87 -6.72 6.75
N VAL A 196 -3.94 -5.50 7.30
CA VAL A 196 -3.56 -4.29 6.55
C VAL A 196 -2.11 -4.35 6.08
N TYR A 197 -1.18 -4.77 6.93
CA TYR A 197 0.24 -4.93 6.57
C TYR A 197 0.39 -5.87 5.35
N ASN A 198 -0.28 -7.01 5.36
CA ASN A 198 -0.24 -8.02 4.28
C ASN A 198 -0.80 -7.45 2.96
N TYR A 199 -1.92 -6.73 3.01
CA TYR A 199 -2.47 -6.05 1.84
C TYR A 199 -1.48 -5.01 1.27
N LEU A 200 -0.85 -4.21 2.13
CA LEU A 200 0.13 -3.19 1.75
C LEU A 200 1.40 -3.81 1.17
N GLU A 201 1.91 -4.85 1.81
CA GLU A 201 3.06 -5.63 1.34
C GLU A 201 2.81 -6.11 -0.08
N ARG A 202 1.67 -6.72 -0.37
CA ARG A 202 1.34 -7.20 -1.71
C ARG A 202 1.36 -6.08 -2.76
N ARG A 203 0.78 -4.91 -2.47
CA ARG A 203 0.79 -3.77 -3.39
C ARG A 203 2.22 -3.30 -3.70
N VAL A 204 3.09 -3.26 -2.68
CA VAL A 204 4.50 -2.86 -2.84
C VAL A 204 5.31 -3.92 -3.57
N SER A 205 5.19 -5.17 -3.15
CA SER A 205 5.93 -6.30 -3.70
C SER A 205 5.64 -6.47 -5.18
N PHE A 206 4.36 -6.39 -5.57
CA PHE A 206 3.97 -6.42 -6.97
C PHE A 206 4.62 -5.28 -7.76
N ALA A 207 4.51 -4.03 -7.28
CA ALA A 207 5.11 -2.88 -7.95
C ALA A 207 6.64 -3.00 -8.05
N PHE A 208 7.29 -3.45 -6.98
CA PHE A 208 8.74 -3.66 -6.92
C PHE A 208 9.19 -4.72 -7.92
N ASP A 209 8.55 -5.88 -7.92
CA ASP A 209 8.89 -6.95 -8.83
C ASP A 209 8.58 -6.59 -10.29
N HIS A 210 7.48 -5.87 -10.55
CA HIS A 210 7.11 -5.41 -11.88
C HIS A 210 8.15 -4.41 -12.43
N VAL A 211 8.60 -3.46 -11.61
CA VAL A 211 9.73 -2.57 -11.95
C VAL A 211 11.00 -3.38 -12.16
N GLY A 212 11.28 -4.31 -11.26
CA GLY A 212 12.41 -5.22 -11.34
C GLY A 212 12.44 -6.00 -12.65
N ALA A 213 11.29 -6.49 -13.11
CA ALA A 213 11.16 -7.31 -14.31
C ALA A 213 11.25 -6.49 -15.60
N HIS A 214 10.75 -5.25 -15.60
CA HIS A 214 10.53 -4.50 -16.85
C HIS A 214 11.35 -3.23 -17.01
N ASN A 215 11.86 -2.63 -15.93
CA ASN A 215 12.66 -1.40 -16.05
C ASN A 215 14.10 -1.74 -16.49
N VAL A 216 14.49 -1.29 -17.67
CA VAL A 216 15.83 -1.50 -18.23
C VAL A 216 16.91 -0.83 -17.38
N GLU A 217 16.60 0.24 -16.65
CA GLU A 217 17.54 0.93 -15.77
C GLU A 217 17.92 0.09 -14.55
N TRP A 218 17.12 -0.93 -14.23
CA TRP A 218 17.42 -1.90 -13.19
C TRP A 218 18.26 -3.07 -13.70
N ALA A 219 18.73 -3.01 -14.95
CA ALA A 219 19.66 -3.98 -15.48
C ALA A 219 20.97 -3.99 -14.65
N GLY A 220 21.24 -5.12 -13.99
CA GLY A 220 22.43 -5.30 -13.15
C GLY A 220 22.21 -5.00 -11.67
N VAL A 221 21.01 -4.57 -11.27
CA VAL A 221 20.62 -4.58 -9.86
C VAL A 221 20.33 -6.03 -9.48
N PRO A 222 21.04 -6.64 -8.51
CA PRO A 222 20.69 -7.97 -8.05
C PRO A 222 19.32 -7.91 -7.38
N ILE A 223 18.39 -8.71 -7.88
CA ILE A 223 17.06 -8.92 -7.32
C ILE A 223 17.00 -10.38 -6.89
N GLU A 224 16.83 -10.61 -5.60
CA GLU A 224 16.79 -11.95 -5.03
C GLU A 224 15.38 -12.51 -5.15
N TRP A 225 14.96 -12.93 -6.35
CA TRP A 225 13.57 -13.30 -6.67
C TRP A 225 12.98 -14.44 -5.83
N ASP A 226 13.84 -15.25 -5.21
CA ASP A 226 13.43 -16.39 -4.37
C ASP A 226 13.24 -16.00 -2.88
N GLU A 227 13.77 -14.84 -2.47
CA GLU A 227 13.67 -14.32 -1.10
C GLU A 227 12.21 -13.97 -0.74
N SER A 228 11.78 -14.33 0.47
CA SER A 228 10.48 -13.92 0.99
C SER A 228 10.45 -12.42 1.28
N PHE A 229 9.28 -11.79 1.19
CA PHE A 229 9.16 -10.33 1.36
C PHE A 229 9.55 -9.86 2.76
N GLU A 230 9.28 -10.69 3.77
CA GLU A 230 9.69 -10.46 5.16
C GLU A 230 11.21 -10.31 5.30
N GLN A 231 11.96 -11.04 4.47
CA GLN A 231 13.41 -11.02 4.45
C GLN A 231 13.93 -9.91 3.51
N CYS A 232 13.15 -9.55 2.49
CA CYS A 232 13.51 -8.53 1.51
C CYS A 232 13.58 -7.11 2.10
N ASN A 233 14.78 -6.74 2.55
CA ASN A 233 15.08 -5.44 3.13
C ASN A 233 14.62 -4.24 2.28
N ARG A 234 14.58 -4.39 0.94
CA ARG A 234 14.13 -3.30 0.04
C ARG A 234 12.62 -3.08 0.13
N ILE A 235 11.84 -4.16 0.15
CA ILE A 235 10.38 -4.10 0.29
C ILE A 235 10.01 -3.60 1.68
N GLN A 236 10.65 -4.13 2.73
CA GLN A 236 10.45 -3.67 4.10
C GLN A 236 10.73 -2.17 4.26
N ARG A 237 11.78 -1.64 3.62
CA ARG A 237 12.08 -0.20 3.61
C ARG A 237 11.04 0.64 2.86
N LEU A 238 10.40 0.10 1.82
CA LEU A 238 9.33 0.79 1.10
C LEU A 238 8.05 0.83 1.95
N LEU A 239 7.71 -0.26 2.62
CA LEU A 239 6.59 -0.34 3.57
C LEU A 239 6.74 0.68 4.71
N CYS A 240 7.96 0.82 5.22
CA CYS A 240 8.34 1.80 6.23
C CYS A 240 8.06 3.26 5.84
N ARG A 241 7.82 3.61 4.56
CA ARG A 241 7.52 4.99 4.11
C ARG A 241 6.11 5.47 4.46
N GLY A 242 5.23 4.57 4.91
CA GLY A 242 3.87 4.91 5.34
C GLY A 242 2.85 5.09 4.21
N LEU A 243 1.59 5.20 4.61
CA LEU A 243 0.39 5.21 3.78
C LEU A 243 0.36 6.27 2.68
N PRO A 244 0.81 7.54 2.86
CA PRO A 244 0.78 8.49 1.74
C PRO A 244 1.65 8.04 0.55
N PHE A 245 2.81 7.45 0.85
CA PHE A 245 3.68 6.85 -0.16
C PHE A 245 3.03 5.61 -0.77
N LEU A 246 2.53 4.69 0.08
CA LEU A 246 1.94 3.43 -0.37
C LEU A 246 0.67 3.63 -1.21
N CYS A 247 -0.16 4.60 -0.85
CA CYS A 247 -1.32 5.03 -1.64
C CYS A 247 -0.89 5.53 -3.02
N SER A 248 0.20 6.30 -3.11
CA SER A 248 0.75 6.77 -4.39
C SER A 248 1.25 5.62 -5.25
N VAL A 249 1.90 4.62 -4.64
CA VAL A 249 2.33 3.39 -5.32
C VAL A 249 1.12 2.60 -5.83
N ALA A 250 0.13 2.35 -4.99
CA ALA A 250 -1.07 1.59 -5.37
C ALA A 250 -1.90 2.27 -6.47
N ARG A 251 -1.92 3.61 -6.49
CA ARG A 251 -2.60 4.41 -7.54
C ARG A 251 -1.82 4.47 -8.85
N SER A 252 -0.52 4.20 -8.84
CA SER A 252 0.28 4.18 -10.06
C SER A 252 -0.13 2.95 -10.89
N LYS A 253 -0.81 3.18 -12.02
CA LYS A 253 -1.38 2.12 -12.85
C LYS A 253 -0.29 1.18 -13.37
N THR A 254 -0.21 -0.03 -12.83
CA THR A 254 0.46 -1.17 -13.46
C THR A 254 -0.33 -2.42 -13.13
N TYR A 255 -1.15 -2.94 -14.04
CA TYR A 255 -1.71 -4.29 -13.93
C TYR A 255 -1.91 -4.92 -15.31
N THR A 256 -1.48 -6.17 -15.45
CA THR A 256 -2.24 -7.16 -16.24
C THR A 256 -2.56 -8.33 -15.32
N ALA A 257 -3.86 -8.52 -15.08
CA ALA A 257 -4.45 -9.42 -14.11
C ALA A 257 -4.93 -10.70 -14.80
N LYS A 258 -4.39 -11.83 -14.37
CA LYS A 258 -4.90 -13.20 -14.63
C LYS A 258 -4.16 -14.26 -13.80
N GLU A 259 -2.99 -13.93 -13.25
CA GLU A 259 -2.14 -14.85 -12.48
C GLU A 259 -2.22 -14.63 -10.95
N LEU A 260 -3.07 -13.70 -10.48
CA LEU A 260 -3.20 -13.33 -9.05
C LEU A 260 -4.46 -13.93 -8.37
N GLU A 261 -5.39 -14.47 -9.15
CA GLU A 261 -6.70 -14.93 -8.69
C GLU A 261 -6.57 -16.07 -7.65
N GLU A 262 -5.87 -17.17 -7.98
CA GLU A 262 -5.87 -18.39 -7.14
C GLU A 262 -5.28 -18.24 -5.72
N GLU A 263 -4.37 -17.29 -5.48
CA GLU A 263 -3.73 -17.10 -4.16
C GLU A 263 -4.40 -15.98 -3.34
N ALA A 264 -4.85 -14.91 -4.00
CA ALA A 264 -5.70 -13.89 -3.37
C ALA A 264 -6.91 -14.57 -2.71
N TYR A 265 -7.48 -15.54 -3.42
CA TYR A 265 -8.59 -16.37 -3.02
C TYR A 265 -8.42 -17.10 -1.67
N ARG A 266 -7.23 -17.56 -1.28
CA ARG A 266 -7.02 -18.21 0.03
C ARG A 266 -6.89 -17.22 1.19
N MET A 267 -6.33 -16.05 0.91
CA MET A 267 -6.17 -14.99 1.92
C MET A 267 -7.50 -14.32 2.23
N LEU A 268 -8.34 -14.13 1.22
CA LEU A 268 -9.70 -13.60 1.31
C LEU A 268 -10.48 -14.20 2.49
N THR A 269 -10.34 -15.51 2.76
CA THR A 269 -11.01 -16.19 3.88
C THR A 269 -10.48 -15.77 5.27
N ALA A 270 -9.16 -15.60 5.48
CA ALA A 270 -8.62 -15.06 6.75
C ALA A 270 -8.99 -13.59 6.96
N PHE A 271 -9.07 -12.83 5.88
CA PHE A 271 -9.43 -11.42 5.90
C PHE A 271 -10.90 -11.22 6.23
N ALA A 272 -11.80 -12.00 5.63
CA ALA A 272 -13.23 -12.04 5.95
C ALA A 272 -13.45 -12.26 7.46
N TYR A 273 -12.66 -13.17 8.04
CA TYR A 273 -12.70 -13.45 9.46
C TYR A 273 -12.23 -12.25 10.28
N THR A 274 -10.98 -11.81 10.07
CA THR A 274 -10.30 -10.82 10.93
C THR A 274 -10.90 -9.40 10.85
N MET A 275 -11.36 -9.00 9.66
CA MET A 275 -11.87 -7.65 9.41
C MET A 275 -13.39 -7.56 9.55
N TRP A 276 -14.13 -8.64 9.22
CA TRP A 276 -15.59 -8.58 9.06
C TRP A 276 -16.38 -9.36 10.12
N ASP A 277 -15.73 -10.20 10.93
CA ASP A 277 -16.38 -10.93 12.04
C ASP A 277 -17.65 -11.66 11.57
N ASN A 278 -17.46 -12.56 10.61
CA ASN A 278 -18.55 -13.24 9.92
C ASN A 278 -19.30 -14.17 10.90
N ALA A 279 -20.51 -13.77 11.28
CA ALA A 279 -21.34 -14.42 12.30
C ALA A 279 -21.73 -15.87 11.98
N ASP A 280 -21.58 -16.29 10.71
CA ASP A 280 -22.00 -17.61 10.24
C ASP A 280 -20.88 -18.67 10.31
N LEU A 281 -19.67 -18.29 10.73
CA LEU A 281 -18.54 -19.22 10.86
C LEU A 281 -18.44 -19.80 12.28
N SER A 282 -18.56 -21.13 12.41
CA SER A 282 -18.35 -21.81 13.70
C SER A 282 -16.88 -21.82 14.12
N ALA A 283 -16.60 -21.87 15.42
CA ALA A 283 -15.24 -21.90 15.98
C ALA A 283 -14.36 -23.04 15.43
N GLU A 284 -14.97 -24.16 15.02
CA GLU A 284 -14.28 -25.33 14.47
C GLU A 284 -13.89 -25.10 13.00
N GLN A 285 -14.79 -24.56 12.19
CA GLN A 285 -14.50 -24.10 10.82
C GLN A 285 -13.44 -22.99 10.83
N LEU A 286 -13.48 -22.11 11.83
CA LEU A 286 -12.46 -21.08 12.04
C LEU A 286 -11.10 -21.68 12.40
N GLY A 287 -11.05 -22.70 13.26
CA GLY A 287 -9.82 -23.40 13.59
C GLY A 287 -9.18 -24.08 12.37
N GLU A 288 -10.00 -24.68 11.51
CA GLU A 288 -9.54 -25.35 10.29
C GLU A 288 -9.01 -24.35 9.25
N ILE A 289 -9.72 -23.25 9.02
CA ILE A 289 -9.28 -22.15 8.15
C ILE A 289 -7.97 -21.55 8.66
N CYS A 290 -7.87 -21.21 9.95
CA CYS A 290 -6.64 -20.66 10.54
C CYS A 290 -5.45 -21.63 10.45
N THR A 291 -5.68 -22.93 10.61
CA THR A 291 -4.63 -23.96 10.48
C THR A 291 -4.16 -24.12 9.04
N ASN A 292 -5.10 -24.10 8.08
CA ASN A 292 -4.78 -24.17 6.65
C ASN A 292 -4.01 -22.93 6.18
N ILE A 293 -4.34 -21.76 6.73
CA ILE A 293 -3.66 -20.50 6.43
C ILE A 293 -2.27 -20.49 7.06
N ALA A 294 -2.13 -20.83 8.34
CA ALA A 294 -0.83 -20.95 9.02
C ALA A 294 0.12 -21.97 8.36
N GLY A 295 -0.42 -22.98 7.67
CA GLY A 295 0.33 -23.96 6.89
C GLY A 295 0.77 -23.49 5.50
N CYS A 296 0.21 -22.40 4.97
CA CYS A 296 0.61 -21.81 3.70
C CYS A 296 1.88 -20.98 3.87
N LYS A 297 3.06 -21.60 3.70
CA LYS A 297 4.33 -20.86 3.64
C LYS A 297 4.35 -19.94 2.41
N ASP A 298 4.76 -18.69 2.63
CA ASP A 298 4.85 -17.60 1.67
C ASP A 298 3.50 -17.21 1.03
N TYR A 299 2.68 -16.50 1.81
CA TYR A 299 1.33 -16.01 1.46
C TYR A 299 1.24 -15.19 0.17
N PHE A 300 2.36 -14.65 -0.31
CA PHE A 300 2.40 -13.99 -1.61
C PHE A 300 3.47 -14.68 -2.45
N LYS A 301 3.12 -15.10 -3.66
CA LYS A 301 4.15 -15.45 -4.63
C LYS A 301 4.62 -14.16 -5.28
N ARG A 302 5.94 -13.96 -5.27
CA ARG A 302 6.58 -12.88 -6.02
C ARG A 302 6.18 -12.97 -7.48
N TYR A 303 6.06 -11.85 -8.17
CA TYR A 303 5.82 -11.87 -9.61
C TYR A 303 6.91 -12.67 -10.33
N GLY A 304 8.14 -12.67 -9.81
CA GLY A 304 9.23 -13.55 -10.28
C GLY A 304 9.01 -15.05 -10.04
N ARG A 305 8.19 -15.47 -9.07
CA ARG A 305 7.83 -16.90 -8.86
C ARG A 305 6.80 -17.42 -9.87
N ASN A 306 6.10 -16.54 -10.58
CA ASN A 306 5.25 -16.92 -11.72
C ASN A 306 6.08 -17.14 -13.00
N TRP A 307 7.34 -16.70 -13.00
CA TRP A 307 8.28 -16.96 -14.07
C TRP A 307 9.04 -18.22 -13.73
N ASN A 308 9.23 -19.11 -14.71
CA ASN A 308 10.19 -20.16 -14.50
C ASN A 308 11.60 -19.51 -14.38
N GLY A 309 12.50 -20.13 -13.62
CA GLY A 309 13.83 -19.54 -13.39
C GLY A 309 14.64 -19.28 -14.67
N LYS A 310 14.33 -19.97 -15.78
CA LYS A 310 14.96 -19.74 -17.09
C LYS A 310 14.47 -18.44 -17.72
N ASP A 311 13.16 -18.19 -17.73
CA ASP A 311 12.54 -16.98 -18.26
C ASP A 311 13.07 -15.73 -17.55
N LEU A 312 13.24 -15.82 -16.24
CA LEU A 312 13.72 -14.74 -15.39
C LEU A 312 15.17 -14.36 -15.72
N ARG A 313 16.07 -15.36 -15.77
CA ARG A 313 17.47 -15.17 -16.16
C ARG A 313 17.57 -14.62 -17.58
N LEU A 314 16.72 -15.11 -18.48
CA LEU A 314 16.66 -14.66 -19.86
C LEU A 314 16.21 -13.20 -19.96
N ALA A 315 15.18 -12.80 -19.22
CA ALA A 315 14.76 -11.40 -19.16
C ALA A 315 15.84 -10.49 -18.55
N GLU A 316 16.55 -10.93 -17.52
CA GLU A 316 17.68 -10.18 -16.96
C GLU A 316 18.80 -9.99 -17.97
N LYS A 317 19.18 -11.05 -18.71
CA LYS A 317 20.18 -11.01 -19.78
C LYS A 317 19.75 -10.04 -20.89
N ARG A 318 18.50 -10.10 -21.34
CA ARG A 318 17.96 -9.25 -22.41
C ARG A 318 17.86 -7.78 -21.97
N LYS A 319 17.39 -7.48 -20.75
CA LYS A 319 17.43 -6.10 -20.20
C LYS A 319 18.86 -5.54 -20.15
N LYS A 320 19.82 -6.36 -19.71
CA LYS A 320 21.24 -5.98 -19.68
C LYS A 320 21.78 -5.66 -21.07
N ASP A 321 21.39 -6.44 -22.07
CA ASP A 321 21.73 -6.16 -23.46
C ASP A 321 21.13 -4.81 -23.94
N ILE A 322 19.85 -4.54 -23.64
CA ILE A 322 19.20 -3.26 -23.98
C ILE A 322 19.92 -2.09 -23.31
N TYR A 323 20.21 -2.22 -22.01
CA TYR A 323 20.90 -1.19 -21.23
C TYR A 323 22.30 -0.88 -21.79
N ASN A 324 23.08 -1.92 -22.10
CA ASN A 324 24.42 -1.82 -22.69
C ASN A 324 24.38 -1.22 -24.10
N ALA A 325 23.30 -1.46 -24.85
CA ALA A 325 23.06 -0.83 -26.14
C ALA A 325 22.63 0.64 -26.03
N GLY A 326 22.47 1.18 -24.82
CA GLY A 326 22.09 2.56 -24.54
C GLY A 326 20.58 2.80 -24.40
N GLY A 327 19.77 1.74 -24.44
CA GLY A 327 18.33 1.84 -24.24
C GLY A 327 17.96 2.12 -22.77
N ARG A 328 16.85 2.83 -22.57
CA ARG A 328 16.27 3.17 -21.25
C ARG A 328 14.76 3.01 -21.30
N GLY A 329 14.11 2.98 -20.15
CA GLY A 329 12.66 2.91 -20.06
C GLY A 329 12.12 1.50 -19.80
N TYR A 330 10.85 1.32 -20.15
CA TYR A 330 10.04 0.16 -19.77
C TYR A 330 9.97 -0.86 -20.91
N TRP A 331 10.31 -2.12 -20.61
CA TRP A 331 10.26 -3.24 -21.56
C TRP A 331 9.17 -4.25 -21.17
N PRO A 332 8.00 -4.24 -21.83
CA PRO A 332 6.88 -5.12 -21.48
C PRO A 332 7.20 -6.62 -21.73
N LYS A 333 6.95 -7.45 -20.71
CA LYS A 333 6.82 -8.92 -20.76
C LYS A 333 7.69 -9.67 -21.79
N GLY A 334 9.00 -9.46 -21.77
CA GLY A 334 9.96 -10.36 -22.43
C GLY A 334 9.79 -10.55 -23.96
N GLY A 335 8.93 -9.76 -24.60
CA GLY A 335 8.60 -9.90 -26.01
C GLY A 335 9.82 -9.56 -26.85
N LEU A 336 10.25 -10.49 -27.71
CA LEU A 336 11.43 -10.35 -28.55
C LEU A 336 11.42 -9.05 -29.37
N ASP A 337 10.23 -8.56 -29.73
CA ASP A 337 10.07 -7.50 -30.72
C ASP A 337 9.38 -6.22 -30.16
N ASP A 338 8.94 -6.20 -28.89
CA ASP A 338 8.26 -5.02 -28.32
C ASP A 338 9.23 -4.07 -27.60
N PHE A 339 9.61 -2.99 -28.28
CA PHE A 339 10.44 -1.91 -27.74
C PHE A 339 9.65 -0.60 -27.57
N SER A 340 8.32 -0.65 -27.57
CA SER A 340 7.46 0.55 -27.55
C SER A 340 7.70 1.45 -26.34
N GLY A 341 8.08 0.87 -25.18
CA GLY A 341 8.45 1.61 -23.97
C GLY A 341 9.93 1.94 -23.82
N ILE A 342 10.77 1.63 -24.82
CA ILE A 342 12.23 1.84 -24.79
C ILE A 342 12.63 3.10 -25.54
N THR A 343 13.30 4.00 -24.82
CA THR A 343 13.88 5.24 -25.34
C THR A 343 15.39 5.10 -25.53
N HIS A 344 15.99 6.02 -26.30
CA HIS A 344 17.44 6.12 -26.55
C HIS A 344 18.11 4.93 -27.27
N LEU A 345 17.34 3.90 -27.66
CA LEU A 345 17.81 2.78 -28.46
C LEU A 345 17.61 3.06 -29.96
N ARG A 346 18.71 3.18 -30.71
CA ARG A 346 18.68 3.35 -32.18
C ARG A 346 18.16 2.09 -32.88
N ASP A 347 17.42 2.25 -33.98
CA ASP A 347 16.80 1.14 -34.73
C ASP A 347 17.80 0.07 -35.16
N ARG A 348 18.96 0.46 -35.69
CA ARG A 348 20.05 -0.48 -36.03
C ARG A 348 20.50 -1.33 -34.84
N ARG A 349 20.57 -0.75 -33.63
CA ARG A 349 20.94 -1.50 -32.41
C ARG A 349 19.80 -2.40 -31.94
N ARG A 350 18.54 -1.94 -32.09
CA ARG A 350 17.35 -2.76 -31.82
C ARG A 350 17.32 -4.01 -32.69
N GLU A 351 17.50 -3.87 -34.00
CA GLU A 351 17.55 -4.99 -34.94
C GLU A 351 18.68 -5.97 -34.61
N GLN A 352 19.86 -5.46 -34.24
CA GLN A 352 20.99 -6.29 -33.79
C GLN A 352 20.65 -7.11 -32.55
N LEU A 353 19.93 -6.54 -31.58
CA LEU A 353 19.48 -7.24 -30.39
C LEU A 353 18.45 -8.32 -30.72
N ILE A 354 17.46 -8.00 -31.56
CA ILE A 354 16.44 -8.96 -32.02
C ILE A 354 17.11 -10.15 -32.72
N GLN A 355 18.05 -9.89 -33.64
CA GLN A 355 18.78 -10.94 -34.35
C GLN A 355 19.65 -11.78 -33.40
N LYS A 356 20.32 -11.14 -32.44
CA LYS A 356 21.09 -11.83 -31.39
C LYS A 356 20.20 -12.79 -30.59
N TRP A 357 19.02 -12.35 -30.16
CA TRP A 357 18.13 -13.16 -29.34
C TRP A 357 17.41 -14.25 -30.15
N LYS A 358 17.04 -13.99 -31.41
CA LYS A 358 16.48 -15.03 -32.30
C LYS A 358 17.49 -16.15 -32.55
N LYS A 359 18.74 -15.79 -32.86
CA LYS A 359 19.82 -16.76 -33.03
C LYS A 359 20.12 -17.56 -31.74
N ALA A 360 20.10 -16.92 -30.57
CA ALA A 360 20.30 -17.60 -29.29
C ALA A 360 19.17 -18.60 -28.98
N THR A 361 17.92 -18.24 -29.30
CA THR A 361 16.76 -19.14 -29.19
C THR A 361 16.90 -20.34 -30.14
N GLU A 362 17.28 -20.11 -31.40
CA GLU A 362 17.45 -21.15 -32.42
C GLU A 362 18.58 -22.13 -32.10
N ASN A 363 19.67 -21.64 -31.50
CA ASN A 363 20.82 -22.46 -31.14
C ASN A 363 20.63 -23.25 -29.82
N GLY A 364 19.52 -23.05 -29.11
CA GLY A 364 19.37 -23.57 -27.75
C GLY A 364 20.37 -22.96 -26.75
N GLU A 365 21.02 -21.84 -27.09
CA GLU A 365 21.94 -21.12 -26.20
C GLU A 365 21.21 -20.33 -25.10
N ASP A 366 19.89 -20.26 -25.21
CA ASP A 366 18.99 -19.85 -24.13
C ASP A 366 18.68 -21.03 -23.16
N GLU A 367 19.15 -22.27 -23.44
CA GLU A 367 19.21 -23.37 -22.48
C GLU A 367 20.50 -23.31 -21.64
N ASP A 368 20.34 -23.41 -20.32
CA ASP A 368 21.41 -23.23 -19.34
C ASP A 368 22.42 -24.41 -19.36
N PRO A 369 23.73 -24.18 -19.49
CA PRO A 369 24.75 -25.23 -19.35
C PRO A 369 24.79 -25.90 -17.97
N LEU A 370 24.10 -25.34 -16.96
CA LEU A 370 24.09 -25.81 -15.57
C LEU A 370 22.87 -26.68 -15.20
N ASP A 371 21.97 -27.00 -16.13
CA ASP A 371 20.86 -27.95 -15.93
C ASP A 371 21.34 -29.42 -16.05
N TRP A 372 22.41 -29.78 -15.34
CA TRP A 372 22.90 -31.17 -15.27
C TRP A 372 22.27 -31.97 -14.13
N SER A 373 21.52 -31.34 -13.22
CA SER A 373 20.82 -32.04 -12.12
C SER A 373 19.63 -32.88 -12.58
N SER A 374 19.16 -32.69 -13.80
CA SER A 374 18.02 -33.40 -14.39
C SER A 374 18.43 -34.60 -15.27
N ARG A 375 19.73 -34.88 -15.42
CA ARG A 375 20.26 -36.04 -16.18
C ARG A 375 21.26 -36.88 -15.39
N VAL A 376 20.85 -37.43 -14.24
CA VAL A 376 21.53 -38.62 -13.70
C VAL A 376 20.50 -39.56 -13.06
N TRP A 377 20.58 -40.84 -13.47
CA TRP A 377 19.91 -42.03 -12.92
C TRP A 377 18.53 -42.44 -13.50
N TYR A 378 18.53 -42.89 -14.75
CA TYR A 378 17.92 -44.19 -15.06
C TYR A 378 18.88 -45.00 -15.94
N GLY A 379 19.63 -45.89 -15.30
CA GLY A 379 20.53 -46.83 -15.93
C GLY A 379 21.15 -47.77 -14.90
N THR A 380 20.74 -49.04 -14.96
CA THR A 380 21.31 -50.23 -14.28
C THR A 380 21.20 -50.32 -12.76
N VAL A 381 20.24 -51.12 -12.26
CA VAL A 381 20.41 -52.57 -11.99
C VAL A 381 19.16 -53.30 -12.41
#